data_AF-A0A8C3LS13-F1
#
_entry.id   AF-A0A8C3LS13-F1
#
_cell.length_a   1.000
_cell.length_b   1.000
_cell.length_c   1.000
_cell.angle_alpha   90.00
_cell.angle_beta   90.00
_cell.angle_gamma   90.00
#
_symmetry.space_group_name_H-M   'P 1'
#
loop_
_entity.id
_entity.type
_entity.pdbx_description
1 polymer ?
#
loop_
_entity_poly.entity_id
_entity_poly.type
_entity_poly.pdbx_seq_one_letter_code
_entity_poly.pdbx_strand_id
1 'polypeptide(L)'
;MHYSSYSELCRGHICRMIICDQYKKGIISGSTCKDLCEEHSLRFQHCLSSSPTQQVYSGLWKEKEVIIKCGIEEALKADSNPDSIPRRDVVLFDKPTRGTSMDEFKEMLLNFLKSNLGDQTSLAALVSQIITMADVNRDRKVSLAEAKSIWALLQLNEFLLMLSLHEKEHTSKLLGYCGDLYITEKIPHNSLYGADIPAFLQSLLPAAVHQVIHQWFAPAWPRRAKITIGLLEFVEEIFHGTYGNFYICETSFRNVGYNDKYDFKMVNLRKVATEMTIRGFLKGRHCEQNVDCTYGKDCMATCDKLMKQCKSDMVQPNLAKVCRLLQDYLLYGAPPDLKEELQKQLRTCMTLSGLASQMEVHHSLVLNNLKTLLWKKISNTKYS
;
A
#
# COMPACT_ATOMS: atom_id res chain seq x y z
N MET A 1 7.33 -4.77 -24.18
CA MET A 1 6.53 -3.84 -23.36
C MET A 1 5.24 -3.56 -24.13
N HIS A 2 4.11 -4.12 -23.68
CA HIS A 2 2.80 -3.75 -24.22
C HIS A 2 2.39 -2.43 -23.57
N TYR A 3 2.38 -1.34 -24.33
CA TYR A 3 1.76 -0.09 -23.88
C TYR A 3 0.25 -0.29 -23.94
N SER A 4 -0.40 -0.40 -22.79
CA SER A 4 -1.87 -0.37 -22.73
C SER A 4 -2.36 0.99 -23.21
N SER A 5 -3.39 0.97 -24.06
CA SER A 5 -4.03 2.20 -24.54
C SER A 5 -4.67 2.97 -23.37
N TYR A 6 -4.82 4.29 -23.48
CA TYR A 6 -5.50 5.10 -22.47
C TYR A 6 -6.93 4.59 -22.18
N SER A 7 -7.61 4.06 -23.21
CA SER A 7 -8.90 3.37 -23.11
C SER A 7 -8.88 2.09 -22.27
N GLU A 8 -7.76 1.37 -22.19
CA GLU A 8 -7.60 0.19 -21.33
C GLU A 8 -7.28 0.58 -19.88
N LEU A 9 -6.53 1.66 -19.67
CA LEU A 9 -6.12 2.12 -18.35
C LEU A 9 -7.29 2.78 -17.59
N CYS A 10 -8.17 3.49 -18.29
CA CYS A 10 -9.17 4.35 -17.69
C CYS A 10 -10.60 3.83 -17.91
N ARG A 11 -10.99 2.81 -17.13
CA ARG A 11 -12.27 2.09 -17.20
C ARG A 11 -13.13 2.24 -15.93
N GLY A 12 -13.06 3.38 -15.25
CA GLY A 12 -13.79 3.62 -13.99
C GLY A 12 -15.32 3.56 -14.13
N HIS A 13 -15.84 3.88 -15.31
CA HIS A 13 -17.27 3.72 -15.62
C HIS A 13 -17.72 2.25 -15.55
N ILE A 14 -16.85 1.29 -15.91
CA ILE A 14 -17.12 -0.15 -15.79
C ILE A 14 -17.24 -0.54 -14.32
N CYS A 15 -16.31 -0.09 -13.47
CA CYS A 15 -16.41 -0.32 -12.03
C CYS A 15 -17.74 0.18 -11.48
N ARG A 16 -18.10 1.44 -11.77
CA ARG A 16 -19.36 2.02 -11.31
C ARG A 16 -20.57 1.22 -11.80
N MET A 17 -20.58 0.82 -13.07
CA MET A 17 -21.67 0.04 -13.65
C MET A 17 -21.85 -1.31 -12.93
N ILE A 18 -20.77 -2.07 -12.76
CA ILE A 18 -20.78 -3.39 -12.10
C ILE A 18 -21.20 -3.25 -10.64
N ILE A 19 -20.56 -2.35 -9.88
CA ILE A 19 -20.86 -2.14 -8.46
C ILE A 19 -22.33 -1.71 -8.28
N CYS A 20 -22.82 -0.77 -9.08
CA CYS A 20 -24.19 -0.32 -8.93
C CYS A 20 -25.24 -1.36 -9.36
N ASP A 21 -24.94 -2.22 -10.32
CA ASP A 21 -25.80 -3.36 -10.66
C ASP A 21 -25.91 -4.35 -9.49
N GLN A 22 -24.77 -4.72 -8.88
CA GLN A 22 -24.73 -5.63 -7.73
C GLN A 22 -25.43 -5.02 -6.50
N TYR A 23 -25.28 -3.72 -6.27
CA TYR A 23 -25.95 -3.01 -5.18
C TYR A 23 -27.47 -3.00 -5.37
N LYS A 24 -27.96 -2.67 -6.57
CA LYS A 24 -29.40 -2.70 -6.89
C LYS A 24 -30.04 -4.08 -6.76
N LYS A 25 -29.26 -5.14 -6.99
CA LYS A 25 -29.66 -6.54 -6.76
C LYS A 25 -29.64 -6.95 -5.28
N GLY A 26 -29.16 -6.09 -4.38
CA GLY A 26 -29.01 -6.39 -2.94
C GLY A 26 -27.91 -7.42 -2.65
N ILE A 27 -26.95 -7.60 -3.56
CA ILE A 27 -25.85 -8.58 -3.42
C ILE A 27 -24.71 -8.00 -2.58
N ILE A 28 -24.49 -6.69 -2.68
CA ILE A 28 -23.45 -5.96 -1.95
C ILE A 28 -24.06 -4.79 -1.16
N SER A 29 -23.28 -4.28 -0.22
CA SER A 29 -23.58 -3.12 0.61
C SER A 29 -22.31 -2.30 0.83
N GLY A 30 -22.46 -1.14 1.45
CA GLY A 30 -21.34 -0.27 1.76
C GLY A 30 -21.78 1.14 2.10
N SER A 31 -20.95 1.82 2.89
CA SER A 31 -21.24 3.17 3.39
C SER A 31 -21.40 4.24 2.32
N THR A 32 -20.95 3.97 1.08
CA THR A 32 -21.00 4.92 -0.05
C THR A 32 -21.83 4.41 -1.23
N CYS A 33 -22.48 3.24 -1.11
CA CYS A 33 -23.25 2.70 -2.23
C CYS A 33 -24.38 3.62 -2.68
N LYS A 34 -25.11 4.21 -1.71
CA LYS A 34 -26.19 5.16 -1.98
C LYS A 34 -25.67 6.41 -2.70
N ASP A 35 -24.59 6.99 -2.18
CA ASP A 35 -23.91 8.16 -2.75
C ASP A 35 -23.41 7.93 -4.19
N LEU A 36 -22.93 6.70 -4.48
CA LEU A 36 -22.42 6.30 -5.79
C LEU A 36 -23.54 6.01 -6.81
N CYS A 37 -24.54 5.23 -6.38
CA CYS A 37 -25.45 4.54 -7.28
C CYS A 37 -26.84 5.17 -7.39
N GLU A 38 -27.26 5.95 -6.40
CA GLU A 38 -28.58 6.59 -6.35
C GLU A 38 -28.46 8.12 -6.37
N GLU A 39 -27.74 8.70 -5.40
CA GLU A 39 -27.66 10.16 -5.24
C GLU A 39 -26.66 10.81 -6.21
N HIS A 40 -25.70 10.04 -6.72
CA HIS A 40 -24.63 10.51 -7.60
C HIS A 40 -23.83 11.70 -7.02
N SER A 41 -23.72 11.73 -5.68
CA SER A 41 -22.93 12.68 -4.90
C SER A 41 -21.45 12.28 -4.86
N LEU A 42 -21.12 11.00 -5.09
CA LEU A 42 -19.76 10.50 -5.31
C LEU A 42 -19.45 10.45 -6.81
N ARG A 43 -18.52 11.30 -7.27
CA ARG A 43 -18.21 11.48 -8.69
C ARG A 43 -16.76 11.16 -9.01
N PHE A 44 -16.56 10.36 -10.06
CA PHE A 44 -15.26 10.14 -10.69
C PHE A 44 -14.88 11.37 -11.50
N GLN A 45 -13.61 11.81 -11.40
CA GLN A 45 -13.06 12.93 -12.15
C GLN A 45 -11.88 12.47 -13.02
N HIS A 46 -10.64 12.62 -12.55
CA HIS A 46 -9.45 12.34 -13.34
C HIS A 46 -8.96 10.91 -13.13
N CYS A 47 -8.60 10.24 -14.22
CA CYS A 47 -7.99 8.92 -14.17
C CYS A 47 -6.52 9.02 -13.75
N LEU A 48 -6.15 8.22 -12.74
CA LEU A 48 -4.81 8.11 -12.18
C LEU A 48 -4.28 6.65 -12.26
N SER A 49 -4.97 5.78 -13.00
CA SER A 49 -4.64 4.36 -13.13
C SER A 49 -3.29 4.14 -13.81
N SER A 50 -2.45 3.32 -13.18
CA SER A 50 -1.19 2.84 -13.76
C SER A 50 -1.24 1.39 -14.22
N SER A 51 -2.38 0.72 -14.06
CA SER A 51 -2.63 -0.66 -14.48
C SER A 51 -4.04 -0.79 -15.07
N PRO A 52 -4.25 -1.56 -16.15
CA PRO A 52 -5.58 -1.80 -16.71
C PRO A 52 -6.53 -2.47 -15.71
N THR A 53 -5.99 -3.25 -14.79
CA THR A 53 -6.75 -4.13 -13.90
C THR A 53 -7.09 -3.48 -12.57
N GLN A 54 -6.44 -2.37 -12.28
CA GLN A 54 -6.56 -1.65 -11.03
C GLN A 54 -6.81 -0.18 -11.33
N GLN A 55 -8.05 0.24 -11.11
CA GLN A 55 -8.52 1.56 -11.44
C GLN A 55 -8.32 2.49 -10.25
N VAL A 56 -7.74 3.67 -10.51
CA VAL A 56 -7.53 4.72 -9.52
C VAL A 56 -7.99 6.03 -10.12
N TYR A 57 -8.89 6.74 -9.43
CA TYR A 57 -9.45 8.01 -9.89
C TYR A 57 -9.40 9.05 -8.79
N SER A 58 -9.12 10.30 -9.15
CA SER A 58 -9.56 11.41 -8.31
C SER A 58 -11.08 11.54 -8.41
N GLY A 59 -11.71 12.00 -7.33
CA GLY A 59 -13.13 12.22 -7.30
C GLY A 59 -13.54 13.31 -6.32
N LEU A 60 -14.84 13.60 -6.33
CA LEU A 60 -15.47 14.53 -5.40
C LEU A 60 -16.54 13.78 -4.62
N TRP A 61 -16.53 13.91 -3.29
CA TRP A 61 -17.55 13.39 -2.40
C TRP A 61 -17.82 14.37 -1.27
N LYS A 62 -19.07 14.82 -1.13
CA LYS A 62 -19.48 15.81 -0.11
C LYS A 62 -18.58 17.06 -0.11
N GLU A 63 -18.33 17.61 -1.31
CA GLU A 63 -17.44 18.75 -1.56
C GLU A 63 -15.96 18.56 -1.14
N LYS A 64 -15.52 17.32 -0.93
CA LYS A 64 -14.11 16.99 -0.63
C LYS A 64 -13.50 16.17 -1.74
N GLU A 65 -12.24 16.48 -2.06
CA GLU A 65 -11.46 15.67 -2.98
C GLU A 65 -11.12 14.31 -2.34
N VAL A 66 -11.35 13.24 -3.09
CA VAL A 66 -11.13 11.86 -2.65
C VAL A 66 -10.42 11.04 -3.72
N ILE A 67 -9.87 9.89 -3.33
CA ILE A 67 -9.34 8.90 -4.27
C ILE A 67 -10.25 7.69 -4.28
N ILE A 68 -10.74 7.32 -5.46
CA ILE A 68 -11.62 6.17 -5.68
C ILE A 68 -10.78 5.04 -6.29
N LYS A 69 -10.87 3.85 -5.70
CA LYS A 69 -10.10 2.67 -6.12
C LYS A 69 -11.05 1.48 -6.34
N CYS A 70 -10.86 0.75 -7.44
CA CYS A 70 -11.61 -0.47 -7.75
C CYS A 70 -10.79 -1.44 -8.61
N GLY A 71 -11.06 -2.75 -8.48
CA GLY A 71 -10.50 -3.78 -9.33
C GLY A 71 -11.39 -4.10 -10.54
N ILE A 72 -10.79 -4.43 -11.69
CA ILE A 72 -11.50 -4.93 -12.89
C ILE A 72 -11.09 -6.39 -13.20
N GLU A 73 -10.04 -6.89 -12.53
CA GLU A 73 -9.27 -8.08 -12.92
C GLU A 73 -10.04 -9.41 -12.89
N GLU A 74 -11.23 -9.45 -12.28
CA GLU A 74 -12.09 -10.64 -12.24
C GLU A 74 -13.25 -10.59 -13.24
N ALA A 75 -13.59 -9.42 -13.80
CA ALA A 75 -14.72 -9.28 -14.72
C ALA A 75 -14.42 -9.65 -16.18
N LEU A 76 -13.16 -9.78 -16.56
CA LEU A 76 -12.73 -9.89 -17.98
C LEU A 76 -11.81 -11.08 -18.28
N LYS A 77 -11.48 -11.94 -17.31
CA LYS A 77 -10.71 -13.18 -17.58
C LYS A 77 -11.53 -14.29 -18.22
N ALA A 78 -12.83 -14.07 -18.44
CA ALA A 78 -13.64 -14.86 -19.37
C ALA A 78 -13.72 -14.08 -20.68
N ASP A 79 -12.73 -14.26 -21.57
CA ASP A 79 -12.88 -14.17 -23.03
C ASP A 79 -11.50 -14.28 -23.69
N SER A 80 -11.03 -15.52 -23.79
CA SER A 80 -10.02 -15.93 -24.76
C SER A 80 -10.56 -17.08 -25.63
N ASN A 81 -11.83 -17.01 -26.01
CA ASN A 81 -12.41 -17.91 -27.00
C ASN A 81 -13.56 -17.19 -27.77
N PRO A 82 -13.43 -16.90 -29.07
CA PRO A 82 -14.34 -16.01 -29.80
C PRO A 82 -15.71 -16.60 -30.18
N ASP A 83 -16.01 -17.87 -29.84
CA ASP A 83 -17.22 -18.58 -30.29
C ASP A 83 -18.20 -19.00 -29.17
N SER A 84 -18.10 -18.45 -27.95
CA SER A 84 -19.09 -18.72 -26.89
C SER A 84 -20.04 -17.56 -26.64
N ILE A 85 -21.35 -17.83 -26.79
CA ILE A 85 -22.48 -16.99 -26.37
C ILE A 85 -22.23 -16.41 -24.96
N PRO A 86 -22.41 -15.10 -24.71
CA PRO A 86 -22.09 -14.48 -23.43
C PRO A 86 -23.13 -14.86 -22.38
N ARG A 87 -22.93 -16.01 -21.74
CA ARG A 87 -23.68 -16.45 -20.56
C ARG A 87 -22.77 -17.20 -19.61
N ARG A 88 -22.25 -16.48 -18.62
CA ARG A 88 -22.04 -16.92 -17.23
C ARG A 88 -21.65 -15.68 -16.43
N ASP A 89 -22.48 -15.35 -15.45
CA ASP A 89 -22.25 -14.27 -14.50
C ASP A 89 -20.81 -14.29 -14.00
N VAL A 90 -20.14 -13.15 -14.09
CA VAL A 90 -18.86 -12.98 -13.40
C VAL A 90 -19.14 -13.19 -11.90
N VAL A 91 -18.46 -14.19 -11.35
CA VAL A 91 -18.26 -14.61 -9.95
C VAL A 91 -18.07 -13.56 -8.86
N LEU A 92 -18.48 -12.30 -9.03
CA LEU A 92 -18.20 -11.24 -8.06
C LEU A 92 -19.08 -11.43 -6.83
N PHE A 93 -18.47 -11.43 -5.65
CA PHE A 93 -19.17 -11.49 -4.35
C PHE A 93 -19.86 -12.82 -4.03
N ASP A 94 -19.25 -13.96 -4.39
CA ASP A 94 -19.82 -15.28 -4.07
C ASP A 94 -19.69 -15.71 -2.61
N LYS A 95 -18.73 -15.14 -1.89
CA LYS A 95 -18.46 -15.47 -0.49
C LYS A 95 -18.76 -14.29 0.43
N PRO A 96 -19.32 -14.54 1.62
CA PRO A 96 -19.82 -15.83 2.10
C PRO A 96 -21.11 -16.28 1.40
N THR A 97 -21.42 -17.57 1.47
CA THR A 97 -22.61 -18.17 0.86
C THR A 97 -23.87 -17.87 1.66
N ARG A 98 -25.05 -17.97 1.02
CA ARG A 98 -26.32 -17.90 1.75
C ARG A 98 -26.37 -19.00 2.83
N GLY A 99 -26.81 -18.65 4.03
CA GLY A 99 -26.88 -19.57 5.17
C GLY A 99 -25.65 -19.57 6.08
N THR A 100 -24.57 -18.87 5.71
CA THR A 100 -23.41 -18.72 6.60
C THR A 100 -23.81 -17.98 7.87
N SER A 101 -23.55 -18.61 9.02
CA SER A 101 -23.85 -18.02 10.33
C SER A 101 -22.83 -16.93 10.71
N MET A 102 -23.15 -16.11 11.72
CA MET A 102 -22.21 -15.09 12.20
C MET A 102 -20.93 -15.68 12.78
N ASP A 103 -21.01 -16.85 13.41
CA ASP A 103 -19.84 -17.50 14.00
C ASP A 103 -18.97 -18.18 12.93
N GLU A 104 -19.60 -18.81 11.92
CA GLU A 104 -18.90 -19.27 10.72
C GLU A 104 -18.19 -18.12 10.00
N PHE A 105 -18.85 -16.95 9.87
CA PHE A 105 -18.23 -15.79 9.25
C PHE A 105 -17.03 -15.27 10.05
N LYS A 106 -17.12 -15.21 11.38
CA LYS A 106 -15.96 -14.88 12.25
C LYS A 106 -14.81 -15.86 12.05
N GLU A 107 -15.09 -17.16 11.96
CA GLU A 107 -14.06 -18.16 11.70
C GLU A 107 -13.43 -18.00 10.31
N MET A 108 -14.24 -17.73 9.28
CA MET A 108 -13.74 -17.41 7.95
C MET A 108 -12.78 -16.21 7.98
N LEU A 109 -13.16 -15.14 8.67
CA LEU A 109 -12.31 -13.95 8.83
C LEU A 109 -11.02 -14.29 9.58
N LEU A 110 -11.11 -15.01 10.70
CA LEU A 110 -9.96 -15.39 11.50
C LEU A 110 -8.97 -16.24 10.69
N ASN A 111 -9.47 -17.23 9.94
CA ASN A 111 -8.66 -18.09 9.09
C ASN A 111 -8.00 -17.32 7.94
N PHE A 112 -8.72 -16.39 7.33
CA PHE A 112 -8.16 -15.50 6.31
C PHE A 112 -7.04 -14.61 6.87
N LEU A 113 -7.25 -14.03 8.04
CA LEU A 113 -6.24 -13.20 8.68
C LEU A 113 -5.02 -14.03 9.10
N LYS A 114 -5.22 -15.23 9.67
CA LYS A 114 -4.11 -16.15 10.02
C LYS A 114 -3.27 -16.53 8.81
N SER A 115 -3.89 -16.80 7.66
CA SER A 115 -3.16 -17.18 6.46
C SER A 115 -2.37 -16.02 5.85
N ASN A 116 -2.84 -14.77 6.01
CA ASN A 116 -2.19 -13.59 5.43
C ASN A 116 -1.25 -12.86 6.39
N LEU A 117 -1.49 -12.89 7.70
CA LEU A 117 -0.75 -12.14 8.72
C LEU A 117 0.05 -13.04 9.67
N GLY A 118 -0.13 -14.36 9.58
CA GLY A 118 0.44 -15.32 10.51
C GLY A 118 -0.39 -15.44 11.79
N ASP A 119 0.08 -16.26 12.73
CA ASP A 119 -0.62 -16.46 14.00
C ASP A 119 -0.27 -15.32 14.98
N GLN A 120 -1.12 -14.31 15.04
CA GLN A 120 -0.94 -13.13 15.90
C GLN A 120 -1.98 -13.16 17.05
N THR A 121 -1.57 -12.72 18.24
CA THR A 121 -2.47 -12.65 19.41
C THR A 121 -3.59 -11.62 19.22
N SER A 122 -3.33 -10.57 18.44
CA SER A 122 -4.25 -9.46 18.20
C SER A 122 -5.33 -9.73 17.13
N LEU A 123 -5.31 -10.89 16.46
CA LEU A 123 -6.24 -11.16 15.34
C LEU A 123 -7.72 -11.07 15.74
N ALA A 124 -8.07 -11.48 16.96
CA ALA A 124 -9.44 -11.41 17.44
C ALA A 124 -9.96 -9.96 17.54
N ALA A 125 -9.08 -9.01 17.90
CA ALA A 125 -9.41 -7.59 17.91
C ALA A 125 -9.65 -7.08 16.48
N LEU A 126 -8.80 -7.48 15.53
CA LEU A 126 -8.96 -7.13 14.12
C LEU A 126 -10.24 -7.70 13.50
N VAL A 127 -10.60 -8.95 13.81
CA VAL A 127 -11.90 -9.54 13.42
C VAL A 127 -13.06 -8.70 13.96
N SER A 128 -12.99 -8.28 15.22
CA SER A 128 -14.03 -7.45 15.85
C SER A 128 -14.14 -6.08 15.19
N GLN A 129 -13.02 -5.46 14.83
CA GLN A 129 -12.98 -4.21 14.07
C GLN A 129 -13.59 -4.37 12.68
N ILE A 130 -13.24 -5.44 11.96
CA ILE A 130 -13.79 -5.77 10.63
C ILE A 130 -15.31 -5.94 10.70
N ILE A 131 -15.82 -6.66 11.70
CA ILE A 131 -17.26 -6.88 11.89
C ILE A 131 -17.98 -5.55 12.18
N THR A 132 -17.39 -4.72 13.04
CA THR A 132 -17.92 -3.38 13.35
C THR A 132 -17.96 -2.49 12.11
N MET A 133 -16.95 -2.60 11.24
CA MET A 133 -16.90 -1.87 9.99
C MET A 133 -17.91 -2.39 8.96
N ALA A 134 -18.16 -3.71 8.94
CA ALA A 134 -19.09 -4.35 8.03
C ALA A 134 -20.55 -3.99 8.32
N ASP A 135 -20.90 -3.73 9.58
CA ASP A 135 -22.23 -3.27 10.02
C ASP A 135 -22.46 -1.80 9.59
N VAL A 136 -22.89 -1.62 8.34
CA VAL A 136 -23.05 -0.28 7.72
C VAL A 136 -24.28 0.41 8.27
N ASN A 137 -25.37 -0.34 8.50
CA ASN A 137 -26.63 0.20 9.00
C ASN A 137 -26.66 0.38 10.54
N ARG A 138 -25.62 -0.10 11.24
CA ARG A 138 -25.42 -0.01 12.70
C ARG A 138 -26.51 -0.74 13.49
N ASP A 139 -27.04 -1.83 12.95
CA ASP A 139 -28.06 -2.64 13.61
C ASP A 139 -27.48 -3.74 14.53
N ARG A 140 -26.14 -3.77 14.66
CA ARG A 140 -25.34 -4.76 15.41
C ARG A 140 -25.38 -6.17 14.82
N LYS A 141 -25.83 -6.30 13.58
CA LYS A 141 -25.81 -7.53 12.80
C LYS A 141 -25.04 -7.27 11.51
N VAL A 142 -24.63 -8.34 10.85
CA VAL A 142 -24.00 -8.25 9.54
C VAL A 142 -24.87 -9.03 8.58
N SER A 143 -25.49 -8.31 7.64
CA SER A 143 -26.25 -8.91 6.56
C SER A 143 -25.33 -9.65 5.58
N LEU A 144 -25.90 -10.54 4.77
CA LEU A 144 -25.12 -11.25 3.74
C LEU A 144 -24.43 -10.29 2.77
N ALA A 145 -25.11 -9.19 2.39
CA ALA A 145 -24.58 -8.19 1.48
C ALA A 145 -23.37 -7.43 2.08
N GLU A 146 -23.44 -7.09 3.37
CA GLU A 146 -22.34 -6.49 4.12
C GLU A 146 -21.16 -7.46 4.25
N ALA A 147 -21.43 -8.72 4.62
CA ALA A 147 -20.41 -9.76 4.75
C ALA A 147 -19.70 -10.02 3.42
N LYS A 148 -20.43 -10.05 2.31
CA LYS A 148 -19.87 -10.21 0.95
C LYS A 148 -18.96 -9.05 0.56
N SER A 149 -19.37 -7.83 0.88
CA SER A 149 -18.64 -6.62 0.53
C SER A 149 -17.33 -6.52 1.30
N ILE A 150 -17.37 -6.74 2.62
CA ILE A 150 -16.14 -6.70 3.43
C ILE A 150 -15.19 -7.86 3.09
N TRP A 151 -15.74 -9.05 2.78
CA TRP A 151 -14.93 -10.20 2.37
C TRP A 151 -14.18 -9.92 1.07
N ALA A 152 -14.84 -9.30 0.09
CA ALA A 152 -14.21 -8.92 -1.18
C ALA A 152 -13.13 -7.85 -0.98
N LEU A 153 -13.38 -6.84 -0.14
CA LEU A 153 -12.37 -5.83 0.20
C LEU A 153 -11.13 -6.43 0.86
N LEU A 154 -11.31 -7.40 1.77
CA LEU A 154 -10.19 -8.06 2.45
C LEU A 154 -9.26 -8.81 1.50
N GLN A 155 -9.74 -9.26 0.33
CA GLN A 155 -8.87 -9.86 -0.69
C GLN A 155 -7.89 -8.85 -1.30
N LEU A 156 -8.17 -7.55 -1.18
CA LEU A 156 -7.28 -6.50 -1.63
C LEU A 156 -6.19 -6.26 -0.58
N ASN A 157 -4.95 -6.63 -0.89
CA ASN A 157 -3.81 -6.48 0.02
C ASN A 157 -3.67 -5.04 0.58
N GLU A 158 -3.89 -4.02 -0.24
CA GLU A 158 -3.87 -2.61 0.22
C GLU A 158 -4.92 -2.32 1.29
N PHE A 159 -6.12 -2.90 1.16
CA PHE A 159 -7.20 -2.72 2.14
C PHE A 159 -6.91 -3.48 3.43
N LEU A 160 -6.40 -4.72 3.33
CA LEU A 160 -5.95 -5.49 4.49
C LEU A 160 -4.90 -4.72 5.31
N LEU A 161 -3.88 -4.17 4.64
CA LEU A 161 -2.84 -3.38 5.28
C LEU A 161 -3.39 -2.09 5.89
N MET A 162 -4.35 -1.43 5.22
CA MET A 162 -4.98 -0.23 5.76
C MET A 162 -5.73 -0.50 7.06
N LEU A 163 -6.36 -1.68 7.21
CA LEU A 163 -6.98 -2.09 8.45
C LEU A 163 -5.96 -2.45 9.53
N SER A 164 -4.92 -3.20 9.17
CA SER A 164 -3.85 -3.57 10.11
C SER A 164 -3.07 -2.35 10.63
N LEU A 165 -2.92 -1.31 9.81
CA LEU A 165 -2.17 -0.10 10.13
C LEU A 165 -3.08 1.10 10.45
N HIS A 166 -4.38 0.86 10.68
CA HIS A 166 -5.42 1.90 10.78
C HIS A 166 -5.19 2.89 11.93
N GLU A 167 -4.59 2.45 13.04
CA GLU A 167 -4.36 3.30 14.21
C GLU A 167 -3.25 4.34 14.01
N LYS A 168 -2.58 4.34 12.86
CA LYS A 168 -1.33 5.06 12.64
C LYS A 168 -1.49 6.10 11.54
N GLU A 169 -0.87 7.26 11.73
CA GLU A 169 -1.08 8.42 10.87
C GLU A 169 -0.37 8.31 9.50
N HIS A 170 0.38 7.24 9.25
CA HIS A 170 1.19 7.07 8.03
C HIS A 170 0.42 6.53 6.82
N THR A 171 -0.81 6.06 6.99
CA THR A 171 -1.62 5.53 5.88
C THR A 171 -2.71 6.51 5.45
N SER A 172 -3.26 6.31 4.25
CA SER A 172 -4.43 7.08 3.81
C SER A 172 -5.66 6.59 4.54
N LYS A 173 -6.42 7.51 5.14
CA LYS A 173 -7.68 7.20 5.81
C LYS A 173 -8.71 6.65 4.83
N LEU A 174 -9.32 5.52 5.19
CA LEU A 174 -10.50 5.01 4.54
C LEU A 174 -11.70 5.92 4.85
N LEU A 175 -12.38 6.40 3.83
CA LEU A 175 -13.55 7.27 3.97
C LEU A 175 -14.87 6.50 3.77
N GLY A 176 -14.84 5.44 2.96
CA GLY A 176 -15.99 4.57 2.76
C GLY A 176 -15.78 3.57 1.63
N TYR A 177 -16.78 2.72 1.40
CA TYR A 177 -16.72 1.66 0.39
C TYR A 177 -18.11 1.29 -0.17
N CYS A 178 -18.13 0.55 -1.27
CA CYS A 178 -19.31 -0.08 -1.85
C CYS A 178 -18.90 -1.36 -2.60
N GLY A 179 -19.24 -2.54 -2.08
CA GLY A 179 -18.65 -3.79 -2.56
C GLY A 179 -17.13 -3.77 -2.37
N ASP A 180 -16.37 -4.06 -3.43
CA ASP A 180 -14.90 -4.01 -3.46
C ASP A 180 -14.34 -2.66 -3.96
N LEU A 181 -15.20 -1.69 -4.27
CA LEU A 181 -14.82 -0.30 -4.51
C LEU A 181 -14.67 0.42 -3.18
N TYR A 182 -13.56 1.15 -2.99
CA TYR A 182 -13.32 1.90 -1.77
C TYR A 182 -12.70 3.26 -2.05
N ILE A 183 -12.85 4.15 -1.05
CA ILE A 183 -12.54 5.57 -1.14
C ILE A 183 -11.59 5.94 -0.01
N THR A 184 -10.51 6.63 -0.35
CA THR A 184 -9.56 7.15 0.62
C THR A 184 -9.46 8.66 0.56
N GLU A 185 -8.87 9.26 1.60
CA GLU A 185 -8.41 10.64 1.53
C GLU A 185 -7.43 10.83 0.37
N LYS A 186 -7.44 12.03 -0.23
CA LYS A 186 -6.44 12.44 -1.22
C LYS A 186 -5.20 12.94 -0.49
N ILE A 187 -4.04 12.35 -0.81
CA ILE A 187 -2.74 12.86 -0.36
C ILE A 187 -2.36 14.03 -1.28
N PRO A 188 -2.18 15.26 -0.76
CA PRO A 188 -1.83 16.44 -1.57
C PRO A 188 -0.54 16.26 -2.37
N HIS A 189 0.51 15.74 -1.73
CA HIS A 189 1.80 15.48 -2.36
C HIS A 189 2.06 13.98 -2.41
N ASN A 190 1.86 13.38 -3.58
CA ASN A 190 1.94 11.93 -3.81
C ASN A 190 3.35 11.42 -4.18
N SER A 191 4.38 12.27 -4.04
CA SER A 191 5.77 11.96 -4.37
C SER A 191 6.70 12.66 -3.38
N LEU A 192 7.82 12.01 -3.03
CA LEU A 192 8.77 12.49 -2.02
C LEU A 192 9.37 13.87 -2.37
N TYR A 193 9.53 14.14 -3.67
CA TYR A 193 10.05 15.40 -4.21
C TYR A 193 8.94 16.43 -4.53
N GLY A 194 7.68 16.16 -4.17
CA GLY A 194 6.55 17.08 -4.32
C GLY A 194 5.96 17.18 -5.74
N ALA A 195 6.76 16.96 -6.79
CA ALA A 195 6.30 16.91 -8.17
C ALA A 195 6.93 15.72 -8.92
N ASP A 196 6.08 14.98 -9.63
CA ASP A 196 6.53 13.93 -10.54
C ASP A 196 6.71 14.51 -11.94
N ILE A 197 7.90 14.30 -12.52
CA ILE A 197 8.15 14.63 -13.92
C ILE A 197 7.26 13.70 -14.77
N PRO A 198 6.45 14.22 -15.72
CA PRO A 198 5.68 13.41 -16.63
C PRO A 198 6.52 12.35 -17.34
N ALA A 199 6.00 11.14 -17.49
CA ALA A 199 6.76 9.98 -18.02
C ALA A 199 7.37 10.25 -19.41
N PHE A 200 6.71 11.04 -20.26
CA PHE A 200 7.23 11.38 -21.59
C PHE A 200 8.49 12.26 -21.53
N LEU A 201 8.64 13.11 -20.50
CA LEU A 201 9.84 13.94 -20.31
C LEU A 201 10.98 13.14 -19.67
N GLN A 202 10.67 12.11 -18.89
CA GLN A 202 11.69 11.28 -18.24
C GLN A 202 12.58 10.53 -19.22
N SER A 203 12.04 10.09 -20.37
CA SER A 203 12.85 9.39 -21.36
C SER A 203 13.72 10.32 -22.22
N LEU A 204 13.48 11.63 -22.16
CA LEU A 204 14.16 12.65 -22.98
C LEU A 204 15.30 13.35 -22.23
N LEU A 205 15.30 13.33 -20.91
CA LEU A 205 16.23 14.10 -20.09
C LEU A 205 17.34 13.20 -19.50
N PRO A 206 18.61 13.66 -19.52
CA PRO A 206 19.71 12.98 -18.84
C PRO A 206 19.46 12.85 -17.33
N ALA A 207 20.00 11.79 -16.70
CA ALA A 207 19.83 11.53 -15.27
C ALA A 207 20.26 12.70 -14.36
N ALA A 208 21.31 13.42 -14.72
CA ALA A 208 21.76 14.61 -13.99
C ALA A 208 20.69 15.72 -13.98
N VAL A 209 19.96 15.90 -15.08
CA VAL A 209 18.89 16.90 -15.19
C VAL A 209 17.69 16.51 -14.34
N HIS A 210 17.33 15.22 -14.29
CA HIS A 210 16.31 14.74 -13.35
C HIS A 210 16.66 15.06 -11.91
N GLN A 211 17.92 14.88 -11.52
CA GLN A 211 18.38 15.14 -10.16
C GLN A 211 18.26 16.63 -9.81
N VAL A 212 18.64 17.54 -10.71
CA VAL A 212 18.47 18.99 -10.50
C VAL A 212 16.99 19.38 -10.40
N ILE A 213 16.13 18.82 -11.25
CA ILE A 213 14.69 19.09 -11.22
C ILE A 213 14.09 18.62 -9.89
N HIS A 214 14.39 17.40 -9.46
CA HIS A 214 13.94 16.87 -8.18
C HIS A 214 14.41 17.72 -7.00
N GLN A 215 15.66 18.19 -7.03
CA GLN A 215 16.21 19.09 -6.02
C GLN A 215 15.47 20.44 -5.95
N TRP A 216 15.03 20.96 -7.10
CA TRP A 216 14.35 22.25 -7.18
C TRP A 216 12.91 22.20 -6.67
N PHE A 217 12.20 21.10 -6.89
CA PHE A 217 10.85 20.89 -6.37
C PHE A 217 10.80 20.35 -4.94
N ALA A 218 11.95 19.88 -4.41
CA ALA A 218 12.01 19.34 -3.07
C ALA A 218 11.69 20.40 -2.00
N PRO A 219 11.03 20.01 -0.90
CA PRO A 219 10.81 20.91 0.23
C PRO A 219 12.12 21.46 0.82
N ALA A 220 12.01 22.55 1.57
CA ALA A 220 13.12 23.05 2.38
C ALA A 220 13.65 21.94 3.30
N TRP A 221 14.97 21.94 3.57
CA TRP A 221 15.63 20.84 4.29
C TRP A 221 14.95 20.45 5.62
N PRO A 222 14.49 21.38 6.50
CA PRO A 222 13.78 21.00 7.72
C PRO A 222 12.49 20.19 7.47
N ARG A 223 11.76 20.52 6.40
CA ARG A 223 10.54 19.79 6.00
C ARG A 223 10.87 18.40 5.46
N ARG A 224 11.98 18.28 4.71
CA ARG A 224 12.52 16.98 4.26
C ARG A 224 12.89 16.08 5.44
N ALA A 225 13.54 16.65 6.47
CA ALA A 225 13.83 15.96 7.71
C ALA A 225 12.56 15.49 8.43
N LYS A 226 11.52 16.34 8.53
CA LYS A 226 10.22 15.98 9.12
C LYS A 226 9.56 14.80 8.38
N ILE A 227 9.45 14.86 7.05
CA ILE A 227 8.92 13.76 6.23
C ILE A 227 9.72 12.48 6.47
N THR A 228 11.05 12.59 6.54
CA THR A 228 11.92 11.44 6.72
C THR A 228 11.73 10.78 8.09
N ILE A 229 11.52 11.56 9.15
CA ILE A 229 11.22 11.01 10.48
C ILE A 229 9.95 10.17 10.41
N GLY A 230 8.86 10.67 9.83
CA GLY A 230 7.63 9.89 9.67
C GLY A 230 7.80 8.64 8.80
N LEU A 231 8.65 8.68 7.77
CA LEU A 231 8.99 7.48 6.99
C LEU A 231 9.76 6.45 7.82
N LEU A 232 10.69 6.88 8.69
CA LEU A 232 11.41 5.99 9.60
C LEU A 232 10.49 5.40 10.68
N GLU A 233 9.55 6.19 11.19
CA GLU A 233 8.51 5.72 12.13
C GLU A 233 7.60 4.67 11.48
N PHE A 234 7.22 4.87 10.21
CA PHE A 234 6.49 3.86 9.45
C PHE A 234 7.30 2.57 9.25
N VAL A 235 8.62 2.65 9.01
CA VAL A 235 9.48 1.47 8.89
C VAL A 235 9.52 0.68 10.21
N GLU A 236 9.57 1.37 11.34
CA GLU A 236 9.50 0.77 12.67
C GLU A 236 8.14 0.10 12.91
N GLU A 237 7.04 0.79 12.55
CA GLU A 237 5.67 0.31 12.65
C GLU A 237 5.44 -1.01 11.90
N ILE A 238 5.96 -1.13 10.67
CA ILE A 238 5.73 -2.32 9.84
C ILE A 238 6.69 -3.48 10.14
N PHE A 239 7.78 -3.22 10.86
CA PHE A 239 8.74 -4.26 11.29
C PHE A 239 8.43 -4.83 12.68
N HIS A 240 7.66 -4.11 13.51
CA HIS A 240 7.21 -4.55 14.84
C HIS A 240 5.70 -4.39 15.01
N GLY A 241 4.94 -4.66 13.95
CA GLY A 241 3.50 -4.47 13.93
C GLY A 241 2.76 -5.46 14.84
N THR A 242 1.65 -5.01 15.41
CA THR A 242 0.70 -5.85 16.18
C THR A 242 0.12 -7.02 15.37
N TYR A 243 0.23 -6.93 14.04
CA TYR A 243 -0.32 -7.87 13.07
C TYR A 243 0.77 -8.53 12.21
N GLY A 244 2.00 -8.59 12.72
CA GLY A 244 3.14 -9.25 12.06
C GLY A 244 4.04 -8.31 11.27
N ASN A 245 5.00 -8.91 10.56
CA ASN A 245 6.00 -8.18 9.78
C ASN A 245 5.51 -7.91 8.36
N PHE A 246 5.77 -6.70 7.88
CA PHE A 246 5.54 -6.31 6.49
C PHE A 246 6.81 -5.80 5.84
N TYR A 247 6.92 -6.01 4.53
CA TYR A 247 8.08 -5.62 3.73
C TYR A 247 7.66 -4.68 2.60
N ILE A 248 8.39 -3.58 2.45
CA ILE A 248 8.23 -2.65 1.32
C ILE A 248 8.94 -3.28 0.13
N CYS A 249 8.21 -3.86 -0.83
CA CYS A 249 8.75 -4.59 -1.98
C CYS A 249 8.89 -3.76 -3.27
N GLU A 250 8.65 -2.45 -3.18
CA GLU A 250 9.02 -1.48 -4.19
C GLU A 250 9.28 -0.11 -3.55
N THR A 251 10.53 0.12 -3.16
CA THR A 251 11.00 1.38 -2.58
C THR A 251 11.24 2.39 -3.69
N SER A 252 10.38 3.42 -3.77
CA SER A 252 10.48 4.47 -4.79
C SER A 252 9.92 5.78 -4.23
N PHE A 253 10.47 6.91 -4.70
CA PHE A 253 9.99 8.24 -4.34
C PHE A 253 8.51 8.46 -4.71
N ARG A 254 7.97 7.71 -5.69
CA ARG A 254 6.55 7.77 -6.10
C ARG A 254 5.58 7.08 -5.15
N ASN A 255 6.09 6.26 -4.24
CA ASN A 255 5.26 5.54 -3.26
C ASN A 255 5.24 6.26 -1.91
N VAL A 256 5.99 7.36 -1.78
CA VAL A 256 6.19 8.14 -0.56
C VAL A 256 5.59 9.52 -0.80
N GLY A 257 4.69 9.95 0.08
CA GLY A 257 4.00 11.23 -0.02
C GLY A 257 3.90 11.93 1.33
N TYR A 258 3.21 13.06 1.36
CA TYR A 258 3.00 13.85 2.57
C TYR A 258 1.79 14.78 2.44
N ASN A 259 1.27 15.23 3.58
CA ASN A 259 0.20 16.23 3.67
C ASN A 259 0.76 17.67 3.65
N ASP A 260 -0.10 18.68 3.66
CA ASP A 260 0.32 20.11 3.66
C ASP A 260 1.13 20.52 4.90
N LYS A 261 1.08 19.73 5.97
CA LYS A 261 1.88 19.89 7.19
C LYS A 261 3.22 19.15 7.13
N TYR A 262 3.55 18.51 6.01
CA TYR A 262 4.74 17.69 5.80
C TYR A 262 4.80 16.44 6.71
N ASP A 263 3.63 15.93 7.11
CA ASP A 263 3.54 14.62 7.77
C ASP A 263 3.55 13.54 6.69
N PHE A 264 4.40 12.51 6.88
CA PHE A 264 4.59 11.43 5.92
C PHE A 264 3.32 10.60 5.71
N LYS A 265 3.10 10.19 4.46
CA LYS A 265 2.06 9.25 4.05
C LYS A 265 2.61 8.21 3.08
N MET A 266 2.34 6.94 3.33
CA MET A 266 2.55 5.86 2.36
C MET A 266 1.44 5.93 1.30
N VAL A 267 1.82 6.31 0.08
CA VAL A 267 0.87 6.55 -1.02
C VAL A 267 0.35 5.26 -1.62
N ASN A 268 1.20 4.23 -1.68
CA ASN A 268 0.90 2.99 -2.36
C ASN A 268 1.20 1.76 -1.50
N LEU A 269 0.25 1.39 -0.63
CA LEU A 269 0.37 0.21 0.23
C LEU A 269 0.41 -1.11 -0.54
N ARG A 270 0.03 -1.15 -1.83
CA ARG A 270 0.17 -2.37 -2.66
C ARG A 270 1.63 -2.78 -2.86
N LYS A 271 2.56 -1.84 -2.64
CA LYS A 271 3.99 -2.09 -2.69
C LYS A 271 4.54 -2.64 -1.38
N VAL A 272 3.69 -2.83 -0.39
CA VAL A 272 4.00 -3.49 0.87
C VAL A 272 3.35 -4.87 0.84
N ALA A 273 4.08 -5.89 1.29
CA ALA A 273 3.59 -7.26 1.35
C ALA A 273 3.78 -7.83 2.76
N THR A 274 2.88 -8.72 3.16
CA THR A 274 3.01 -9.43 4.42
C THR A 274 4.11 -10.48 4.32
N GLU A 275 4.72 -10.82 5.46
CA GLU A 275 5.67 -11.91 5.52
C GLU A 275 5.09 -13.23 4.97
N MET A 276 3.82 -13.53 5.25
CA MET A 276 3.16 -14.74 4.78
C MET A 276 2.99 -14.76 3.25
N THR A 277 2.63 -13.64 2.62
CA THR A 277 2.54 -13.53 1.16
C THR A 277 3.89 -13.85 0.51
N ILE A 278 4.98 -13.28 1.04
CA ILE A 278 6.31 -13.50 0.47
C ILE A 278 6.78 -14.94 0.73
N ARG A 279 6.60 -15.47 1.94
CA ARG A 279 6.89 -16.88 2.25
C ARG A 279 6.15 -17.83 1.31
N GLY A 280 4.87 -17.57 1.05
CA GLY A 280 4.05 -18.33 0.11
C GLY A 280 4.60 -18.29 -1.32
N PHE A 281 5.05 -17.13 -1.79
CA PHE A 281 5.65 -16.97 -3.12
C PHE A 281 6.99 -17.69 -3.28
N LEU A 282 7.80 -17.74 -2.22
CA LEU A 282 9.15 -18.34 -2.24
C LEU A 282 9.12 -19.85 -2.02
N LYS A 283 8.09 -20.37 -1.35
CA LYS A 283 8.00 -21.78 -0.97
C LYS A 283 8.10 -22.72 -2.17
N GLY A 284 9.13 -23.58 -2.17
CA GLY A 284 9.36 -24.58 -3.22
C GLY A 284 9.85 -23.99 -4.55
N ARG A 285 10.14 -22.68 -4.60
CA ARG A 285 10.63 -22.03 -5.81
C ARG A 285 12.11 -22.37 -6.03
N HIS A 286 12.43 -22.85 -7.23
CA HIS A 286 13.81 -23.13 -7.63
C HIS A 286 14.60 -21.83 -7.83
N CYS A 287 15.88 -21.84 -7.48
CA CYS A 287 16.77 -20.70 -7.67
C CYS A 287 18.22 -21.13 -7.92
N GLU A 288 18.96 -20.30 -8.64
CA GLU A 288 20.41 -20.37 -8.76
C GLU A 288 21.11 -19.24 -8.00
N GLN A 289 20.47 -18.07 -7.97
CA GLN A 289 20.96 -16.85 -7.36
C GLN A 289 19.86 -16.18 -6.53
N ASN A 290 20.24 -15.29 -5.62
CA ASN A 290 19.28 -14.58 -4.76
C ASN A 290 18.26 -13.76 -5.57
N VAL A 291 18.65 -13.24 -6.74
CA VAL A 291 17.76 -12.46 -7.61
C VAL A 291 16.55 -13.27 -8.10
N ASP A 292 16.68 -14.58 -8.24
CA ASP A 292 15.58 -15.49 -8.63
C ASP A 292 14.50 -15.58 -7.54
N CYS A 293 14.87 -15.23 -6.31
CA CYS A 293 14.04 -15.17 -5.11
C CYS A 293 13.56 -13.74 -4.81
N THR A 294 13.30 -12.93 -5.84
CA THR A 294 12.80 -11.56 -5.68
C THR A 294 11.27 -11.52 -5.82
N TYR A 295 10.59 -11.11 -4.75
CA TYR A 295 9.19 -10.71 -4.79
C TYR A 295 9.06 -9.21 -5.09
N GLY A 296 8.13 -8.83 -5.97
CA GLY A 296 7.96 -7.44 -6.39
C GLY A 296 9.18 -6.93 -7.16
N LYS A 297 9.74 -5.79 -6.73
CA LYS A 297 10.96 -5.22 -7.33
C LYS A 297 12.19 -5.34 -6.45
N ASP A 298 12.05 -5.30 -5.13
CA ASP A 298 13.20 -5.19 -4.21
C ASP A 298 13.09 -6.03 -2.93
N CYS A 299 12.14 -6.95 -2.82
CA CYS A 299 12.11 -7.95 -1.74
C CYS A 299 12.86 -9.22 -2.18
N MET A 300 14.19 -9.14 -2.13
CA MET A 300 15.07 -10.25 -2.47
C MET A 300 15.35 -11.13 -1.25
N ALA A 301 15.05 -12.42 -1.36
CA ALA A 301 15.40 -13.42 -0.36
C ALA A 301 16.66 -14.21 -0.74
N THR A 302 17.19 -14.99 0.19
CA THR A 302 18.37 -15.83 -0.07
C THR A 302 18.03 -17.10 -0.85
N CYS A 303 18.92 -17.48 -1.75
CA CYS A 303 18.88 -18.76 -2.45
C CYS A 303 19.77 -19.78 -1.75
N ASP A 304 19.21 -20.93 -1.36
CA ASP A 304 20.02 -22.07 -0.94
C ASP A 304 20.69 -22.69 -2.16
N LYS A 305 22.00 -22.49 -2.32
CA LYS A 305 22.74 -23.01 -3.48
C LYS A 305 22.85 -24.54 -3.50
N LEU A 306 22.75 -25.20 -2.34
CA LEU A 306 22.82 -26.65 -2.22
C LEU A 306 21.47 -27.27 -2.59
N MET A 307 20.40 -26.77 -1.99
CA MET A 307 19.04 -27.27 -2.24
C MET A 307 18.42 -26.69 -3.52
N LYS A 308 19.05 -25.68 -4.12
CA LYS A 308 18.56 -24.90 -5.27
C LYS A 308 17.14 -24.38 -5.05
N GLN A 309 16.86 -23.91 -3.84
CA GLN A 309 15.54 -23.44 -3.42
C GLN A 309 15.61 -22.13 -2.66
N CYS A 310 14.62 -21.28 -2.87
CA CYS A 310 14.50 -20.01 -2.17
C CYS A 310 14.22 -20.24 -0.67
N LYS A 311 14.97 -19.55 0.19
CA LYS A 311 14.67 -19.42 1.62
C LYS A 311 13.76 -18.22 1.86
N SER A 312 13.19 -18.16 3.06
CA SER A 312 12.36 -17.03 3.48
C SER A 312 13.15 -15.86 4.08
N ASP A 313 14.47 -16.01 4.24
CA ASP A 313 15.33 -14.99 4.83
C ASP A 313 15.61 -13.87 3.83
N MET A 314 15.10 -12.68 4.14
CA MET A 314 15.30 -11.49 3.32
C MET A 314 16.76 -11.04 3.35
N VAL A 315 17.32 -10.63 2.22
CA VAL A 315 18.72 -10.18 2.14
C VAL A 315 18.88 -8.78 2.75
N GLN A 316 17.91 -7.89 2.55
CA GLN A 316 17.93 -6.51 3.04
C GLN A 316 16.65 -6.17 3.81
N PRO A 317 16.76 -5.54 5.00
CA PRO A 317 15.60 -5.03 5.72
C PRO A 317 15.02 -3.76 5.06
N ASN A 318 13.79 -3.40 5.43
CA ASN A 318 13.12 -2.20 4.93
C ASN A 318 13.96 -0.93 5.16
N LEU A 319 14.56 -0.79 6.34
CA LEU A 319 15.37 0.37 6.71
C LEU A 319 16.58 0.57 5.78
N ALA A 320 17.26 -0.50 5.36
CA ALA A 320 18.38 -0.40 4.42
C ALA A 320 17.94 0.20 3.08
N LYS A 321 16.77 -0.24 2.59
CA LYS A 321 16.18 0.25 1.33
C LYS A 321 15.73 1.70 1.44
N VAL A 322 15.10 2.05 2.56
CA VAL A 322 14.67 3.41 2.87
C VAL A 322 15.86 4.37 3.00
N CYS A 323 16.93 3.99 3.69
CA CYS A 323 18.14 4.82 3.79
C CYS A 323 18.81 5.06 2.43
N ARG A 324 18.75 4.08 1.51
CA ARG A 324 19.21 4.26 0.13
C ARG A 324 18.36 5.27 -0.62
N LEU A 325 17.03 5.21 -0.48
CA LEU A 325 16.11 6.20 -1.05
C LEU A 325 16.38 7.62 -0.51
N LEU A 326 16.66 7.73 0.79
CA LEU A 326 16.83 8.99 1.49
C LEU A 326 18.21 9.62 1.31
N GLN A 327 19.19 8.90 0.78
CA GLN A 327 20.59 9.36 0.72
C GLN A 327 20.72 10.71 0.02
N ASP A 328 20.33 10.78 -1.25
CA ASP A 328 20.41 12.02 -2.02
C ASP A 328 19.40 13.05 -1.54
N TYR A 329 18.23 12.59 -1.10
CA TYR A 329 17.15 13.43 -0.59
C TYR A 329 17.55 14.23 0.65
N LEU A 330 18.34 13.65 1.56
CA LEU A 330 18.75 14.30 2.79
C LEU A 330 20.10 15.02 2.67
N LEU A 331 21.06 14.48 1.92
CA LEU A 331 22.41 15.05 1.82
C LEU A 331 22.44 16.34 0.98
N TYR A 332 21.52 16.48 0.03
CA TYR A 332 21.39 17.70 -0.75
C TYR A 332 20.94 18.87 0.13
N GLY A 333 21.72 19.95 0.17
CA GLY A 333 21.41 21.13 1.00
C GLY A 333 21.40 20.84 2.50
N ALA A 334 22.05 19.76 2.94
CA ALA A 334 22.19 19.45 4.36
C ALA A 334 23.01 20.53 5.08
N PRO A 335 22.62 20.92 6.30
CA PRO A 335 23.41 21.81 7.14
C PRO A 335 24.84 21.28 7.32
N PRO A 336 25.87 22.14 7.20
CA PRO A 336 27.27 21.70 7.17
C PRO A 336 27.67 21.00 8.47
N ASP A 337 27.11 21.42 9.60
CA ASP A 337 27.31 20.82 10.93
C ASP A 337 26.76 19.40 11.06
N LEU A 338 25.80 19.02 10.21
CA LEU A 338 25.14 17.71 10.26
C LEU A 338 25.60 16.76 9.16
N LYS A 339 26.05 17.32 8.03
CA LYS A 339 26.22 16.58 6.77
C LYS A 339 27.12 15.36 6.88
N GLU A 340 28.26 15.50 7.57
CA GLU A 340 29.22 14.41 7.73
C GLU A 340 28.66 13.24 8.56
N GLU A 341 28.12 13.53 9.74
CA GLU A 341 27.53 12.53 10.61
C GLU A 341 26.32 11.86 9.95
N LEU A 342 25.47 12.65 9.29
CA LEU A 342 24.33 12.14 8.54
C LEU A 342 24.76 11.19 7.41
N GLN A 343 25.80 11.55 6.66
CA GLN A 343 26.33 10.70 5.60
C GLN A 343 26.89 9.39 6.16
N LYS A 344 27.57 9.43 7.30
CA LYS A 344 28.08 8.25 7.99
C LYS A 344 26.94 7.33 8.43
N GLN A 345 25.92 7.86 9.11
CA GLN A 345 24.77 7.08 9.57
C GLN A 345 23.98 6.46 8.41
N LEU A 346 23.77 7.20 7.31
CA LEU A 346 23.11 6.68 6.11
C LEU A 346 23.90 5.54 5.45
N ARG A 347 25.24 5.65 5.39
CA ARG A 347 26.10 4.57 4.88
C ARG A 347 25.98 3.31 5.74
N THR A 348 26.09 3.44 7.06
CA THR A 348 25.90 2.32 7.99
C THR A 348 24.52 1.69 7.81
N CYS A 349 23.48 2.51 7.71
CA CYS A 349 22.11 2.05 7.49
C CYS A 349 21.94 1.24 6.19
N MET A 350 22.55 1.66 5.09
CA MET A 350 22.47 0.94 3.81
C MET A 350 23.20 -0.40 3.81
N THR A 351 24.14 -0.60 4.73
CA THR A 351 24.89 -1.87 4.88
C THR A 351 24.19 -2.90 5.76
N LEU A 352 23.05 -2.55 6.37
CA LEU A 352 22.26 -3.48 7.16
C LEU A 352 21.84 -4.68 6.30
N SER A 353 22.09 -5.88 6.82
CA SER A 353 21.74 -7.15 6.17
C SER A 353 20.67 -7.88 6.96
N GLY A 354 19.86 -8.66 6.25
CA GLY A 354 18.77 -9.44 6.81
C GLY A 354 19.16 -10.83 7.34
N LEU A 355 20.46 -11.09 7.49
CA LEU A 355 21.01 -12.44 7.77
C LEU A 355 21.51 -12.65 9.21
N ALA A 356 21.43 -11.63 10.08
CA ALA A 356 22.04 -11.68 11.40
C ALA A 356 21.01 -11.89 12.52
N SER A 357 21.26 -12.83 13.42
CA SER A 357 20.48 -13.04 14.65
C SER A 357 20.47 -11.84 15.62
N GLN A 358 21.31 -10.82 15.38
CA GLN A 358 21.37 -9.55 16.13
C GLN A 358 20.68 -8.38 15.41
N MET A 359 19.91 -8.66 14.35
CA MET A 359 19.29 -7.65 13.48
C MET A 359 18.40 -6.66 14.23
N GLU A 360 17.57 -7.12 15.16
CA GLU A 360 16.58 -6.26 15.82
C GLU A 360 17.23 -5.13 16.63
N VAL A 361 18.30 -5.45 17.38
CA VAL A 361 19.02 -4.47 18.19
C VAL A 361 19.76 -3.47 17.30
N HIS A 362 20.43 -3.95 16.25
CA HIS A 362 21.20 -3.08 15.36
C HIS A 362 20.30 -2.19 14.49
N HIS A 363 19.18 -2.74 14.01
CA HIS A 363 18.16 -2.00 13.26
C HIS A 363 17.56 -0.87 14.11
N SER A 364 17.10 -1.17 15.32
CA SER A 364 16.51 -0.18 16.22
C SER A 364 17.51 0.89 16.64
N LEU A 365 18.79 0.55 16.85
CA LEU A 365 19.84 1.52 17.16
C LEU A 365 20.08 2.50 16.01
N VAL A 366 20.28 1.99 14.78
CA VAL A 366 20.53 2.84 13.60
C VAL A 366 19.33 3.73 13.30
N LEU A 367 18.11 3.17 13.37
CA LEU A 367 16.87 3.91 13.19
C LEU A 367 16.73 5.05 14.20
N ASN A 368 16.93 4.76 15.49
CA ASN A 368 16.81 5.76 16.56
C ASN A 368 17.90 6.83 16.47
N ASN A 369 19.13 6.47 16.10
CA ASN A 369 20.20 7.44 15.87
C ASN A 369 19.86 8.39 14.72
N LEU A 370 19.36 7.87 13.59
CA LEU A 370 18.91 8.69 12.46
C LEU A 370 17.76 9.63 12.85
N LYS A 371 16.72 9.12 13.53
CA LYS A 371 15.60 9.95 14.02
C LYS A 371 16.10 11.06 14.95
N THR A 372 16.96 10.73 15.91
CA THR A 372 17.52 11.68 16.88
C THR A 372 18.35 12.76 16.20
N LEU A 373 19.18 12.37 15.22
CA LEU A 373 20.02 13.28 14.46
C LEU A 373 19.18 14.31 13.67
N LEU A 374 18.12 13.85 13.02
CA LEU A 374 17.18 14.70 12.30
C LEU A 374 16.37 15.59 13.25
N TRP A 375 15.85 15.02 14.35
CA TRP A 375 15.04 15.71 15.34
C TRP A 375 15.79 16.87 15.98
N LYS A 376 17.05 16.65 16.40
CA LYS A 376 17.93 17.67 16.99
C LYS A 376 18.04 18.93 16.11
N LYS A 377 17.95 18.80 14.79
CA LYS A 377 18.07 19.94 13.89
C LYS A 377 16.75 20.68 13.72
N ILE A 378 15.63 19.95 13.62
CA ILE A 378 14.32 20.57 13.40
C ILE A 378 13.74 21.18 14.68
N SER A 379 13.99 20.59 15.86
CA SER A 379 13.51 21.10 17.15
C SER A 379 14.10 22.47 17.54
N ASN A 380 15.29 22.79 17.02
CA ASN A 380 15.97 24.07 17.23
C ASN A 380 15.55 25.16 16.24
N THR A 381 14.60 24.87 15.35
CA THR A 381 14.11 25.82 14.34
C THR A 381 12.63 26.13 14.58
N LYS A 382 12.13 27.29 14.11
CA LYS A 382 10.71 27.71 14.22
C LYS A 382 9.72 26.82 13.41
N TYR A 383 10.09 25.57 13.12
CA TYR A 383 9.36 24.62 12.30
C TYR A 383 8.86 23.40 13.11
N SER A 384 8.93 23.48 14.44
CA SER A 384 8.32 22.52 15.37
C SER A 384 6.80 22.59 15.37
#